data_AF-A0AAN9XGK0-F1
#
_entry.id   AF-A0AAN9XGK0-F1
#
_cell.length_a   1.000
_cell.length_b   1.000
_cell.length_c   1.000
_cell.angle_alpha   90.00
_cell.angle_beta   90.00
_cell.angle_gamma   90.00
#
_symmetry.space_group_name_H-M   'P 1'
#
loop_
_entity.id
_entity.type
_entity.pdbx_description
1 polymer ?
#
loop_
_entity_poly.entity_id
_entity_poly.type
_entity_poly.pdbx_seq_one_letter_code
_entity_poly.pdbx_strand_id
1 'polypeptide(L)'
;MDPLSPTFHPKLNHRHQVYDHLLHSDDRVPFFEVVLKEKEDVKVKEVEYFEERVERETRNGGVLKALESLTSSKDSLSRVIEGLEGEKDEAFVEDGKWEWLGVESRMLLEEARLISRLATEVEKRVDRYKEMREKEKRELESSLISLTEENRDVNNLLRIALLEKEALEKRIKGNDHKRIPLLQFGWFTMGGGNNEQSTETSGAKSDSSECEGEGVSLASTVERIMKNLRLEITQLRRSLEESRSDTERLQCLTEKQTKEIVENKLYIKELEDRERILAQNVEDFLVEIKAAEEEVARWKEACELEVEAGKKEIEERNRMVAALEQELQKTKTALDISNGKLRLKEELAITAIAAQEAAERSLQLADSRTVELRGMVEELTRQLEEAEKGERKCHKLRRVCWPWQVFKLSSVNIANTRVANAITKLPEMQALI
;
A
#
# COMPACT_ATOMS: atom_id res chain seq x y z
N MET A 1 -70.09 8.93 4.58
CA MET A 1 -69.68 9.90 5.62
C MET A 1 -68.89 10.95 4.88
N ASP A 2 -69.51 12.09 4.67
CA ASP A 2 -69.16 13.01 3.58
C ASP A 2 -67.97 13.95 3.90
N PRO A 3 -67.30 14.47 2.86
CA PRO A 3 -66.16 15.38 2.99
C PRO A 3 -66.60 16.85 3.08
N LEU A 4 -65.71 17.73 3.55
CA LEU A 4 -65.92 19.18 3.50
C LEU A 4 -64.67 19.95 3.05
N SER A 5 -64.70 20.33 1.78
CA SER A 5 -64.26 21.64 1.22
C SER A 5 -65.52 22.26 0.58
N PRO A 6 -65.55 23.52 0.06
CA PRO A 6 -64.52 24.57 0.01
C PRO A 6 -65.06 25.96 0.46
N THR A 7 -64.31 27.05 0.22
CA THR A 7 -64.87 28.27 -0.41
C THR A 7 -63.80 29.24 -0.92
N PHE A 8 -64.03 29.81 -2.11
CA PHE A 8 -63.29 30.93 -2.72
C PHE A 8 -63.96 32.27 -2.38
N HIS A 9 -63.21 33.39 -2.33
CA HIS A 9 -63.21 34.42 -3.39
C HIS A 9 -62.42 35.71 -3.02
N PRO A 10 -61.97 36.51 -4.02
CA PRO A 10 -60.94 37.55 -3.85
C PRO A 10 -61.49 38.99 -3.82
N LYS A 11 -60.61 39.96 -3.54
CA LYS A 11 -60.80 41.37 -3.95
C LYS A 11 -59.52 41.98 -4.53
N LEU A 12 -59.57 42.25 -5.84
CA LEU A 12 -58.74 43.25 -6.51
C LEU A 12 -59.23 44.66 -6.11
N ASN A 13 -58.31 45.61 -5.95
CA ASN A 13 -58.62 47.00 -6.31
C ASN A 13 -57.36 47.80 -6.67
N HIS A 14 -57.30 48.31 -7.90
CA HIS A 14 -56.33 49.30 -8.36
C HIS A 14 -57.02 50.66 -8.47
N ARG A 15 -56.44 51.74 -7.90
CA ARG A 15 -56.40 53.05 -8.56
C ARG A 15 -55.48 54.10 -7.90
N HIS A 16 -54.43 54.46 -8.64
CA HIS A 16 -53.99 55.82 -8.99
C HIS A 16 -54.21 57.00 -8.02
N GLN A 17 -53.08 57.60 -7.61
CA GLN A 17 -52.71 59.04 -7.64
C GLN A 17 -51.20 59.06 -7.32
N VAL A 18 -50.21 59.52 -8.11
CA VAL A 18 -50.06 60.55 -9.17
C VAL A 18 -49.87 61.98 -8.62
N TYR A 19 -48.58 62.36 -8.59
CA TYR A 19 -47.92 63.66 -8.34
C TYR A 19 -48.09 64.36 -6.97
N ASP A 20 -46.96 64.57 -6.29
CA ASP A 20 -46.50 65.95 -6.02
C ASP A 20 -44.96 66.10 -5.85
N HIS A 21 -44.52 67.33 -6.09
CA HIS A 21 -43.19 67.93 -6.28
C HIS A 21 -41.91 67.48 -5.51
N LEU A 22 -40.87 67.18 -6.32
CA LEU A 22 -39.57 67.87 -6.47
C LEU A 22 -38.73 68.39 -5.26
N LEU A 23 -37.40 68.18 -5.39
CA LEU A 23 -36.24 68.85 -4.76
C LEU A 23 -35.79 68.40 -3.35
N HIS A 24 -34.74 67.57 -3.31
CA HIS A 24 -33.49 67.86 -2.58
C HIS A 24 -32.32 67.17 -3.31
N SER A 25 -31.22 67.89 -3.52
CA SER A 25 -29.99 67.38 -4.13
C SER A 25 -28.90 67.29 -3.07
N ASP A 26 -28.27 66.13 -2.89
CA ASP A 26 -27.02 66.01 -2.14
C ASP A 26 -26.16 64.80 -2.59
N ASP A 27 -25.64 64.87 -3.82
CA ASP A 27 -24.66 63.90 -4.33
C ASP A 27 -23.25 64.24 -3.84
N ARG A 28 -22.94 63.90 -2.57
CA ARG A 28 -21.55 63.85 -2.04
C ARG A 28 -21.35 62.74 -1.00
N VAL A 29 -21.40 61.48 -1.43
CA VAL A 29 -20.85 60.36 -0.64
C VAL A 29 -19.31 60.38 -0.71
N PRO A 30 -18.56 60.11 0.37
CA PRO A 30 -17.15 60.52 0.45
C PRO A 30 -16.20 59.49 -0.18
N PHE A 31 -15.37 59.97 -1.11
CA PHE A 31 -14.22 59.23 -1.67
C PHE A 31 -13.30 58.58 -0.62
N PHE A 32 -13.28 59.11 0.61
CA PHE A 32 -12.50 58.60 1.73
C PHE A 32 -12.95 57.21 2.22
N GLU A 33 -14.23 56.88 2.11
CA GLU A 33 -14.79 55.64 2.65
C GLU A 33 -14.46 54.44 1.74
N VAL A 34 -14.40 54.67 0.42
CA VAL A 34 -13.92 53.69 -0.57
C VAL A 34 -12.43 53.39 -0.38
N VAL A 35 -11.60 54.42 -0.20
CA VAL A 35 -10.14 54.27 -0.01
C VAL A 35 -9.80 53.60 1.33
N LEU A 36 -10.61 53.79 2.37
CA LEU A 36 -10.46 53.03 3.62
C LEU A 36 -10.80 51.56 3.41
N LYS A 37 -11.90 51.26 2.69
CA LYS A 37 -12.32 49.90 2.40
C LYS A 37 -11.32 49.13 1.55
N GLU A 38 -10.76 49.74 0.50
CA GLU A 38 -9.65 49.14 -0.28
C GLU A 38 -8.41 48.87 0.58
N LYS A 39 -8.07 49.76 1.53
CA LYS A 39 -6.93 49.54 2.44
C LYS A 39 -7.20 48.46 3.49
N GLU A 40 -8.44 48.23 3.84
CA GLU A 40 -8.87 47.16 4.74
C GLU A 40 -8.88 45.83 3.99
N ASP A 41 -9.44 45.78 2.78
CA ASP A 41 -9.42 44.61 1.88
C ASP A 41 -8.00 44.17 1.49
N VAL A 42 -7.06 45.11 1.29
CA VAL A 42 -5.65 44.79 1.03
C VAL A 42 -4.97 44.19 2.26
N LYS A 43 -5.25 44.70 3.47
CA LYS A 43 -4.70 44.15 4.72
C LYS A 43 -5.26 42.77 5.04
N VAL A 44 -6.56 42.55 4.81
CA VAL A 44 -7.18 41.22 4.98
C VAL A 44 -6.51 40.21 4.05
N LYS A 45 -6.28 40.55 2.78
CA LYS A 45 -5.57 39.69 1.82
C LYS A 45 -4.10 39.44 2.18
N GLU A 46 -3.38 40.42 2.74
CA GLU A 46 -2.03 40.18 3.26
C GLU A 46 -2.05 39.20 4.44
N VAL A 47 -2.95 39.39 5.41
CA VAL A 47 -3.09 38.50 6.58
C VAL A 47 -3.46 37.07 6.15
N GLU A 48 -4.44 36.93 5.27
CA GLU A 48 -4.88 35.63 4.73
C GLU A 48 -3.75 34.93 3.95
N TYR A 49 -2.94 35.66 3.17
CA TYR A 49 -1.75 35.12 2.51
C TYR A 49 -0.64 34.69 3.49
N PHE A 50 -0.41 35.45 4.57
CA PHE A 50 0.55 35.06 5.61
C PHE A 50 0.08 33.84 6.41
N GLU A 51 -1.22 33.76 6.72
CA GLU A 51 -1.83 32.63 7.43
C GLU A 51 -1.77 31.35 6.58
N GLU A 52 -2.14 31.41 5.29
CA GLU A 52 -2.02 30.30 4.34
C GLU A 52 -0.55 29.87 4.14
N ARG A 53 0.40 30.81 4.18
CA ARG A 53 1.83 30.52 4.09
C ARG A 53 2.34 29.77 5.31
N VAL A 54 1.97 30.21 6.52
CA VAL A 54 2.33 29.54 7.79
C VAL A 54 1.66 28.17 7.88
N GLU A 55 0.41 28.02 7.40
CA GLU A 55 -0.27 26.72 7.37
C GLU A 55 0.40 25.74 6.37
N ARG A 56 0.91 26.23 5.24
CA ARG A 56 1.74 25.44 4.31
C ARG A 56 3.10 25.05 4.90
N GLU A 57 3.82 25.99 5.53
CA GLU A 57 5.12 25.70 6.16
C GLU A 57 5.00 24.70 7.33
N THR A 58 3.93 24.81 8.12
CA THR A 58 3.65 23.85 9.20
C THR A 58 3.25 22.46 8.67
N ARG A 59 2.31 22.35 7.71
CA ARG A 59 2.00 21.06 7.04
C ARG A 59 3.27 20.38 6.51
N ASN A 60 4.15 21.14 5.84
CA ASN A 60 5.41 20.63 5.30
C ASN A 60 6.35 20.09 6.40
N GLY A 61 6.42 20.75 7.56
CA GLY A 61 7.20 20.27 8.71
C GLY A 61 6.74 18.91 9.26
N GLY A 62 5.45 18.59 9.17
CA GLY A 62 4.91 17.28 9.57
C GLY A 62 5.23 16.18 8.58
N VAL A 63 5.07 16.51 7.28
CA VAL A 63 5.42 15.61 6.18
C VAL A 63 6.90 15.26 6.21
N LEU A 64 7.78 16.24 6.51
CA LEU A 64 9.22 16.00 6.69
C LEU A 64 9.52 15.04 7.86
N LYS A 65 8.91 15.22 9.04
CA LYS A 65 9.09 14.30 10.18
C LYS A 65 8.56 12.88 9.92
N ALA A 66 7.45 12.76 9.18
CA ALA A 66 6.92 11.46 8.75
C ALA A 66 7.87 10.78 7.75
N LEU A 67 8.43 11.54 6.79
CA LEU A 67 9.47 11.07 5.86
C LEU A 67 10.74 10.61 6.58
N GLU A 68 11.20 11.34 7.59
CA GLU A 68 12.39 10.99 8.38
C GLU A 68 12.17 9.69 9.18
N SER A 69 11.01 9.56 9.82
CA SER A 69 10.59 8.32 10.50
C SER A 69 10.48 7.13 9.52
N LEU A 70 9.88 7.34 8.35
CA LEU A 70 9.75 6.33 7.31
C LEU A 70 11.11 5.95 6.69
N THR A 71 12.04 6.90 6.59
CA THR A 71 13.42 6.65 6.13
C THR A 71 14.18 5.81 7.14
N SER A 72 14.12 6.14 8.44
CA SER A 72 14.69 5.30 9.51
C SER A 72 14.09 3.88 9.52
N SER A 73 12.79 3.77 9.25
CA SER A 73 12.09 2.48 9.12
C SER A 73 12.59 1.67 7.91
N LYS A 74 12.73 2.35 6.75
CA LYS A 74 13.30 1.79 5.52
C LYS A 74 14.72 1.30 5.78
N ASP A 75 15.58 2.10 6.40
CA ASP A 75 16.97 1.74 6.66
C ASP A 75 17.08 0.54 7.62
N SER A 76 16.16 0.43 8.58
CA SER A 76 16.06 -0.73 9.48
C SER A 76 15.62 -2.00 8.75
N LEU A 77 14.68 -1.90 7.81
CA LEU A 77 14.29 -3.01 6.94
C LEU A 77 15.38 -3.34 5.89
N SER A 78 16.12 -2.35 5.40
CA SER A 78 17.30 -2.55 4.56
C SER A 78 18.38 -3.33 5.31
N ARG A 79 18.70 -2.99 6.56
CA ARG A 79 19.64 -3.78 7.38
C ARG A 79 19.17 -5.23 7.60
N VAL A 80 17.87 -5.48 7.68
CA VAL A 80 17.31 -6.83 7.73
C VAL A 80 17.54 -7.60 6.42
N ILE A 81 17.36 -6.94 5.27
CA ILE A 81 17.52 -7.52 3.93
C ILE A 81 19.01 -7.70 3.58
N GLU A 82 19.85 -6.69 3.80
CA GLU A 82 21.29 -6.72 3.58
C GLU A 82 21.97 -7.67 4.58
N GLY A 83 21.55 -7.69 5.84
CA GLY A 83 21.97 -8.69 6.82
C GLY A 83 21.48 -10.13 6.54
N LEU A 84 20.76 -10.33 5.44
CA LEU A 84 20.40 -11.64 4.85
C LEU A 84 21.36 -12.03 3.69
N GLU A 85 22.19 -11.10 3.20
CA GLU A 85 23.05 -11.27 2.02
C GLU A 85 24.54 -10.87 2.23
N GLY A 86 24.88 -10.03 3.22
CA GLY A 86 26.25 -9.68 3.57
C GLY A 86 26.40 -8.42 4.47
N GLU A 87 27.32 -8.49 5.42
CA GLU A 87 27.57 -7.54 6.52
C GLU A 87 28.11 -6.14 6.11
N LYS A 88 27.53 -5.05 6.68
CA LYS A 88 28.25 -3.81 7.13
C LYS A 88 27.40 -2.80 7.92
N ASP A 89 28.09 -1.82 8.51
CA ASP A 89 27.74 -1.16 9.78
C ASP A 89 26.79 0.06 9.76
N GLU A 90 26.12 0.19 10.91
CA GLU A 90 25.70 1.38 11.69
C GLU A 90 25.48 2.76 11.03
N ALA A 91 24.28 3.31 11.28
CA ALA A 91 24.09 4.73 11.60
C ALA A 91 22.92 4.91 12.59
N PHE A 92 23.18 5.54 13.73
CA PHE A 92 22.20 5.90 14.76
C PHE A 92 21.79 7.37 14.59
N VAL A 93 20.49 7.69 14.65
CA VAL A 93 19.98 9.08 14.62
C VAL A 93 18.98 9.29 15.75
N GLU A 94 19.01 10.49 16.32
CA GLU A 94 18.61 10.84 17.69
C GLU A 94 17.13 11.25 17.84
N ASP A 95 16.52 10.96 18.99
CA ASP A 95 15.08 11.17 19.27
C ASP A 95 14.72 12.65 19.50
N GLY A 96 14.31 13.33 18.42
CA GLY A 96 13.88 14.74 18.42
C GLY A 96 12.45 14.96 18.92
N LYS A 97 12.29 15.21 20.23
CA LYS A 97 10.99 15.51 20.86
C LYS A 97 10.38 16.85 20.40
N TRP A 98 9.04 16.90 20.43
CA TRP A 98 8.12 18.07 20.55
C TRP A 98 7.16 18.39 19.37
N GLU A 99 6.01 18.93 19.82
CA GLU A 99 4.72 19.19 19.16
C GLU A 99 4.71 20.48 18.29
N TRP A 100 3.66 20.91 17.57
CA TRP A 100 2.25 20.48 17.36
C TRP A 100 1.94 20.46 15.86
N LEU A 101 0.92 19.68 15.41
CA LEU A 101 0.37 19.82 14.04
C LEU A 101 -1.11 19.48 13.87
N GLY A 102 -1.69 19.93 12.74
CA GLY A 102 -3.08 19.70 12.33
C GLY A 102 -3.45 18.22 12.14
N VAL A 103 -4.75 17.93 12.07
CA VAL A 103 -5.32 16.58 12.26
C VAL A 103 -4.78 15.53 11.27
N GLU A 104 -4.69 15.85 9.97
CA GLU A 104 -4.19 14.93 8.94
C GLU A 104 -2.69 14.62 9.09
N SER A 105 -1.86 15.65 9.29
CA SER A 105 -0.42 15.47 9.54
C SER A 105 -0.14 14.70 10.84
N ARG A 106 -1.09 14.71 11.78
CA ARG A 106 -1.01 13.93 13.03
C ARG A 106 -1.25 12.43 12.79
N MET A 107 -2.19 12.07 11.91
CA MET A 107 -2.43 10.68 11.53
C MET A 107 -1.23 10.08 10.80
N LEU A 108 -0.72 10.76 9.76
CA LEU A 108 0.45 10.30 9.01
C LEU A 108 1.70 10.13 9.87
N LEU A 109 1.92 11.01 10.86
CA LEU A 109 3.06 10.91 11.77
C LEU A 109 2.93 9.74 12.75
N GLU A 110 1.73 9.47 13.26
CA GLU A 110 1.50 8.37 14.19
C GLU A 110 1.55 7.01 13.47
N GLU A 111 1.06 6.94 12.23
CA GLU A 111 1.18 5.76 11.38
C GLU A 111 2.63 5.50 10.96
N ALA A 112 3.40 6.55 10.61
CA ALA A 112 4.85 6.45 10.39
C ALA A 112 5.58 5.92 11.64
N ARG A 113 5.22 6.37 12.85
CA ARG A 113 5.79 5.85 14.11
C ARG A 113 5.44 4.38 14.37
N LEU A 114 4.22 3.95 14.05
CA LEU A 114 3.83 2.55 14.15
C LEU A 114 4.65 1.68 13.18
N ILE A 115 4.88 2.16 11.95
CA ILE A 115 5.76 1.51 10.98
C ILE A 115 7.21 1.43 11.50
N SER A 116 7.76 2.50 12.09
CA SER A 116 9.10 2.48 12.70
C SER A 116 9.20 1.49 13.87
N ARG A 117 8.20 1.47 14.75
CA ARG A 117 8.16 0.52 15.87
C ARG A 117 8.08 -0.93 15.37
N LEU A 118 7.28 -1.19 14.35
CA LEU A 118 7.17 -2.52 13.74
C LEU A 118 8.48 -2.94 13.05
N ALA A 119 9.12 -2.04 12.29
CA ALA A 119 10.40 -2.30 11.64
C ALA A 119 11.49 -2.69 12.66
N THR A 120 11.62 -1.97 13.77
CA THR A 120 12.62 -2.28 14.81
C THR A 120 12.31 -3.57 15.60
N GLU A 121 11.05 -4.02 15.69
CA GLU A 121 10.73 -5.34 16.27
C GLU A 121 10.97 -6.47 15.26
N VAL A 122 10.78 -6.24 13.95
CA VAL A 122 11.16 -7.19 12.89
C VAL A 122 12.67 -7.39 12.88
N GLU A 123 13.46 -6.31 12.91
CA GLU A 123 14.92 -6.34 13.02
C GLU A 123 15.37 -7.20 14.21
N LYS A 124 14.90 -6.87 15.42
CA LYS A 124 15.20 -7.64 16.64
C LYS A 124 14.74 -9.11 16.60
N ARG A 125 13.67 -9.45 15.88
CA ARG A 125 13.22 -10.84 15.71
C ARG A 125 14.14 -11.62 14.77
N VAL A 126 14.57 -11.00 13.68
CA VAL A 126 15.49 -11.59 12.72
C VAL A 126 16.86 -11.84 13.37
N ASP A 127 17.36 -10.90 14.17
CA ASP A 127 18.66 -11.07 14.84
C ASP A 127 18.62 -12.19 15.90
N ARG A 128 17.56 -12.25 16.73
CA ARG A 128 17.33 -13.39 17.65
C ARG A 128 17.29 -14.74 16.93
N TYR A 129 16.73 -14.78 15.71
CA TYR A 129 16.70 -16.00 14.90
C TYR A 129 18.09 -16.35 14.33
N LYS A 130 18.86 -15.36 13.86
CA LYS A 130 20.26 -15.57 13.42
C LYS A 130 21.14 -16.13 14.56
N GLU A 131 21.05 -15.54 15.76
CA GLU A 131 21.78 -15.99 16.94
C GLU A 131 21.44 -17.44 17.32
N MET A 132 20.14 -17.80 17.27
CA MET A 132 19.67 -19.16 17.50
C MET A 132 20.26 -20.13 16.47
N ARG A 133 20.19 -19.80 15.17
CA ARG A 133 20.71 -20.63 14.07
C ARG A 133 22.24 -20.82 14.15
N GLU A 134 22.99 -19.78 14.49
CA GLU A 134 24.44 -19.91 14.70
C GLU A 134 24.80 -20.64 16.00
N LYS A 135 23.91 -20.68 17.01
CA LYS A 135 24.06 -21.55 18.17
C LYS A 135 23.80 -23.03 17.82
N GLU A 136 22.69 -23.33 17.15
CA GLU A 136 22.38 -24.67 16.64
C GLU A 136 23.51 -25.21 15.74
N LYS A 137 24.00 -24.39 14.82
CA LYS A 137 25.11 -24.74 13.93
C LYS A 137 26.38 -25.08 14.70
N ARG A 138 26.78 -24.29 15.70
CA ARG A 138 27.94 -24.60 16.56
C ARG A 138 27.73 -25.87 17.39
N GLU A 139 26.52 -26.14 17.87
CA GLU A 139 26.19 -27.37 18.59
C GLU A 139 26.26 -28.60 17.66
N LEU A 140 25.78 -28.48 16.42
CA LEU A 140 25.90 -29.51 15.38
C LEU A 140 27.36 -29.73 14.94
N GLU A 141 28.14 -28.66 14.75
CA GLU A 141 29.58 -28.73 14.44
C GLU A 141 30.36 -29.41 15.57
N SER A 142 30.09 -29.05 16.84
CA SER A 142 30.67 -29.73 18.00
C SER A 142 30.28 -31.20 18.09
N SER A 143 29.02 -31.53 17.78
CA SER A 143 28.54 -32.91 17.75
C SER A 143 29.17 -33.73 16.63
N LEU A 144 29.37 -33.12 15.45
CA LEU A 144 30.05 -33.73 14.31
C LEU A 144 31.53 -33.99 14.63
N ILE A 145 32.23 -33.04 15.24
CA ILE A 145 33.62 -33.23 15.69
C ILE A 145 33.69 -34.41 16.67
N SER A 146 32.84 -34.43 17.70
CA SER A 146 32.77 -35.53 18.68
C SER A 146 32.51 -36.89 18.01
N LEU A 147 31.58 -36.94 17.04
CA LEU A 147 31.26 -38.18 16.31
C LEU A 147 32.40 -38.63 15.38
N THR A 148 33.18 -37.70 14.81
CA THR A 148 34.38 -38.05 14.04
C THR A 148 35.53 -38.55 14.91
N GLU A 149 35.64 -38.06 16.14
CA GLU A 149 36.60 -38.54 17.13
C GLU A 149 36.21 -39.93 17.65
N GLU A 150 34.94 -40.16 17.98
CA GLU A 150 34.42 -41.49 18.34
C GLU A 150 34.62 -42.50 17.19
N ASN A 151 34.33 -42.13 15.94
CA ASN A 151 34.59 -42.99 14.78
C ASN A 151 36.09 -43.31 14.62
N ARG A 152 36.97 -42.37 14.94
CA ARG A 152 38.43 -42.59 14.93
C ARG A 152 38.83 -43.57 16.03
N ASP A 153 38.25 -43.48 17.21
CA ASP A 153 38.55 -44.38 18.33
C ASP A 153 37.95 -45.78 18.15
N VAL A 154 36.76 -45.89 17.56
CA VAL A 154 36.21 -47.18 17.10
C VAL A 154 37.13 -47.81 16.04
N ASN A 155 37.69 -47.03 15.10
CA ASN A 155 38.65 -47.51 14.11
C ASN A 155 39.96 -47.98 14.79
N ASN A 156 40.45 -47.25 15.79
CA ASN A 156 41.61 -47.63 16.60
C ASN A 156 41.35 -48.95 17.36
N LEU A 157 40.20 -49.09 18.02
CA LEU A 157 39.78 -50.31 18.71
C LEU A 157 39.64 -51.50 17.75
N LEU A 158 39.06 -51.31 16.56
CA LEU A 158 38.98 -52.34 15.52
C LEU A 158 40.37 -52.77 15.04
N ARG A 159 41.32 -51.84 14.88
CA ARG A 159 42.73 -52.16 14.55
C ARG A 159 43.39 -52.97 15.67
N ILE A 160 43.19 -52.59 16.93
CA ILE A 160 43.74 -53.32 18.09
C ILE A 160 43.14 -54.74 18.13
N ALA A 161 41.81 -54.88 18.03
CA ALA A 161 41.13 -56.17 18.03
C ALA A 161 41.55 -57.07 16.84
N LEU A 162 41.81 -56.48 15.66
CA LEU A 162 42.36 -57.21 14.52
C LEU A 162 43.79 -57.70 14.76
N LEU A 163 44.66 -56.87 15.38
CA LEU A 163 46.02 -57.27 15.74
C LEU A 163 46.04 -58.34 16.84
N GLU A 164 45.15 -58.24 17.84
CA GLU A 164 44.99 -59.26 18.88
C GLU A 164 44.43 -60.57 18.32
N LYS A 165 43.47 -60.50 17.38
CA LYS A 165 42.99 -61.66 16.63
C LYS A 165 44.10 -62.30 15.82
N GLU A 166 44.92 -61.51 15.11
CA GLU A 166 46.05 -62.03 14.33
C GLU A 166 47.11 -62.67 15.25
N ALA A 167 47.36 -62.08 16.43
CA ALA A 167 48.24 -62.65 17.45
C ALA A 167 47.67 -63.96 18.05
N LEU A 168 46.36 -64.03 18.30
CA LEU A 168 45.66 -65.27 18.69
C LEU A 168 45.75 -66.33 17.58
N GLU A 169 45.51 -65.96 16.33
CA GLU A 169 45.58 -66.87 15.19
C GLU A 169 47.00 -67.40 14.97
N LYS A 170 48.04 -66.56 15.15
CA LYS A 170 49.44 -66.99 15.15
C LYS A 170 49.77 -67.91 16.33
N ARG A 171 49.22 -67.67 17.53
CA ARG A 171 49.35 -68.59 18.69
C ARG A 171 48.66 -69.94 18.44
N ILE A 172 47.53 -69.95 17.73
CA ILE A 172 46.80 -71.18 17.38
C ILE A 172 47.51 -71.95 16.25
N LYS A 173 47.99 -71.27 15.20
CA LYS A 173 48.80 -71.85 14.11
C LYS A 173 50.20 -72.31 14.57
N GLY A 174 50.77 -71.69 15.59
CA GLY A 174 52.03 -72.11 16.21
C GLY A 174 51.92 -73.39 17.05
N ASN A 175 50.70 -73.89 17.30
CA ASN A 175 50.46 -75.15 18.00
C ASN A 175 49.74 -76.14 17.06
N ASP A 176 50.37 -76.44 15.93
CA ASP A 176 49.98 -77.55 15.09
C ASP A 176 50.06 -78.84 15.90
N HIS A 177 48.90 -79.39 16.31
CA HIS A 177 48.53 -80.82 16.34
C HIS A 177 47.25 -81.07 17.18
N LYS A 178 46.09 -80.55 16.70
CA LYS A 178 44.75 -81.16 16.84
C LYS A 178 43.68 -80.30 16.15
N ARG A 179 43.24 -80.74 14.96
CA ARG A 179 42.05 -80.18 14.32
C ARG A 179 40.80 -80.73 15.03
N ILE A 180 40.00 -79.83 15.60
CA ILE A 180 38.61 -80.09 15.98
C ILE A 180 37.77 -79.00 15.28
N PRO A 181 36.75 -79.34 14.48
CA PRO A 181 35.97 -78.35 13.76
C PRO A 181 34.99 -77.62 14.70
N LEU A 182 35.38 -76.42 15.14
CA LEU A 182 34.49 -75.51 15.86
C LEU A 182 33.58 -74.78 14.87
N LEU A 183 32.40 -75.36 14.63
CA LEU A 183 31.30 -74.70 13.93
C LEU A 183 30.48 -73.85 14.92
N GLN A 184 30.28 -72.59 14.53
CA GLN A 184 28.99 -71.90 14.63
C GLN A 184 28.39 -71.71 16.04
N PHE A 185 28.86 -70.69 16.77
CA PHE A 185 28.10 -70.08 17.86
C PHE A 185 26.90 -69.31 17.29
N GLY A 186 25.72 -69.96 17.26
CA GLY A 186 24.43 -69.36 16.97
C GLY A 186 23.54 -69.36 18.22
N TRP A 187 23.06 -68.18 18.62
CA TRP A 187 22.34 -67.95 19.87
C TRP A 187 20.84 -68.25 19.76
N PHE A 188 20.32 -69.03 20.71
CA PHE A 188 18.91 -69.21 21.13
C PHE A 188 17.80 -69.25 20.05
N THR A 189 17.28 -70.46 19.81
CA THR A 189 15.82 -70.66 19.62
C THR A 189 15.37 -71.91 20.39
N MET A 190 14.30 -71.75 21.15
CA MET A 190 13.73 -72.75 22.05
C MET A 190 12.59 -73.50 21.35
N GLY A 191 12.59 -74.85 21.36
CA GLY A 191 11.56 -75.63 20.68
C GLY A 191 11.70 -77.13 20.95
N GLY A 192 10.83 -77.66 21.81
CA GLY A 192 10.95 -79.01 22.38
C GLY A 192 10.77 -80.20 21.44
N GLY A 193 11.16 -81.38 21.92
CA GLY A 193 10.91 -82.67 21.30
C GLY A 193 11.34 -83.84 22.20
N ASN A 194 10.37 -84.65 22.63
CA ASN A 194 10.56 -86.00 23.18
C ASN A 194 11.52 -86.83 22.27
N ASN A 195 12.28 -87.81 22.75
CA ASN A 195 11.74 -88.99 23.43
C ASN A 195 12.78 -89.81 24.22
N GLU A 196 12.27 -90.78 24.97
CA GLU A 196 12.95 -91.82 25.78
C GLU A 196 13.95 -92.68 24.99
N GLN A 197 15.00 -93.21 25.68
CA GLN A 197 15.26 -94.67 25.76
C GLN A 197 16.34 -95.04 26.81
N SER A 198 15.99 -96.02 27.68
CA SER A 198 16.80 -96.99 28.47
C SER A 198 18.16 -96.61 29.09
N THR A 199 18.44 -96.84 30.39
CA THR A 199 18.57 -98.15 31.10
C THR A 199 19.66 -99.02 30.45
N GLU A 200 20.81 -99.29 31.09
CA GLU A 200 21.08 -100.40 32.03
C GLU A 200 22.40 -100.16 32.81
N THR A 201 22.45 -100.20 34.14
CA THR A 201 22.87 -101.35 35.01
C THR A 201 24.23 -102.00 34.65
N SER A 202 25.31 -101.79 35.40
CA SER A 202 25.71 -102.40 36.71
C SER A 202 26.54 -103.70 36.60
N GLY A 203 27.43 -103.96 37.56
CA GLY A 203 28.13 -105.25 37.74
C GLY A 203 29.63 -105.18 37.41
N ALA A 204 30.52 -104.97 38.38
CA ALA A 204 30.96 -105.94 39.40
C ALA A 204 31.84 -107.09 38.84
N LYS A 205 33.12 -107.05 39.20
CA LYS A 205 34.00 -108.24 39.31
C LYS A 205 35.18 -107.92 40.23
N SER A 206 35.04 -108.32 41.48
CA SER A 206 36.13 -108.42 42.45
C SER A 206 35.89 -109.69 43.25
N ASP A 207 36.85 -110.60 43.16
CA ASP A 207 37.03 -111.81 43.95
C ASP A 207 38.51 -112.21 43.72
N SER A 208 39.24 -112.79 44.67
CA SER A 208 38.82 -113.38 45.95
C SER A 208 39.92 -113.31 47.01
N SER A 209 39.50 -113.39 48.28
CA SER A 209 40.17 -114.15 49.35
C SER A 209 41.60 -113.75 49.76
N GLU A 210 41.73 -113.22 50.99
CA GLU A 210 42.32 -114.02 52.07
C GLU A 210 41.78 -113.58 53.45
N CYS A 211 41.86 -114.49 54.42
CA CYS A 211 41.07 -114.46 55.67
C CYS A 211 41.84 -113.85 56.86
N GLU A 212 41.15 -113.73 58.01
CA GLU A 212 41.65 -113.28 59.33
C GLU A 212 41.80 -111.76 59.53
N GLY A 213 40.67 -111.08 59.80
CA GLY A 213 40.65 -109.66 60.18
C GLY A 213 39.26 -109.03 60.46
N GLU A 214 38.24 -109.83 60.80
CA GLU A 214 36.82 -109.45 60.69
C GLU A 214 36.39 -108.23 61.53
N GLY A 215 37.05 -107.93 62.65
CA GLY A 215 36.72 -106.76 63.49
C GLY A 215 37.12 -105.40 62.88
N VAL A 216 38.13 -105.36 62.02
CA VAL A 216 38.76 -104.09 61.55
C VAL A 216 38.25 -103.67 60.16
N SER A 217 37.87 -104.63 59.31
CA SER A 217 37.35 -104.35 57.96
C SER A 217 35.93 -103.76 57.94
N LEU A 218 35.06 -104.16 58.88
CA LEU A 218 33.70 -103.62 58.95
C LEU A 218 33.69 -102.18 59.47
N ALA A 219 34.46 -101.90 60.54
CA ALA A 219 34.58 -100.57 61.11
C ALA A 219 35.12 -99.53 60.10
N SER A 220 36.19 -99.87 59.36
CA SER A 220 36.76 -98.98 58.34
C SER A 220 35.82 -98.76 57.14
N THR A 221 34.97 -99.72 56.82
CA THR A 221 33.95 -99.58 55.76
C THR A 221 32.78 -98.70 56.20
N VAL A 222 32.30 -98.86 57.43
CA VAL A 222 31.30 -97.96 58.02
C VAL A 222 31.85 -96.54 58.15
N GLU A 223 33.10 -96.37 58.60
CA GLU A 223 33.74 -95.05 58.69
C GLU A 223 33.86 -94.36 57.31
N ARG A 224 34.20 -95.13 56.26
CA ARG A 224 34.24 -94.64 54.87
C ARG A 224 32.86 -94.17 54.40
N ILE A 225 31.82 -94.97 54.64
CA ILE A 225 30.43 -94.62 54.31
C ILE A 225 30.00 -93.36 55.07
N MET A 226 30.30 -93.27 56.38
CA MET A 226 29.98 -92.08 57.19
C MET A 226 30.72 -90.82 56.71
N LYS A 227 31.98 -90.94 56.26
CA LYS A 227 32.73 -89.81 55.67
C LYS A 227 32.12 -89.39 54.33
N ASN A 228 31.77 -90.33 53.45
CA ASN A 228 31.10 -90.04 52.18
C ASN A 228 29.75 -89.36 52.39
N LEU A 229 28.88 -89.92 53.25
CA LEU A 229 27.58 -89.31 53.58
C LEU A 229 27.73 -87.91 54.19
N ARG A 230 28.75 -87.66 55.03
CA ARG A 230 29.05 -86.31 55.53
C ARG A 230 29.46 -85.35 54.41
N LEU A 231 30.29 -85.79 53.48
CA LEU A 231 30.68 -85.00 52.32
C LEU A 231 29.47 -84.68 51.43
N GLU A 232 28.64 -85.67 51.09
CA GLU A 232 27.39 -85.52 50.34
C GLU A 232 26.43 -84.53 51.04
N ILE A 233 26.21 -84.66 52.35
CA ILE A 233 25.39 -83.70 53.13
C ILE A 233 25.95 -82.29 53.04
N THR A 234 27.28 -82.10 53.09
CA THR A 234 27.88 -80.75 52.94
C THR A 234 27.78 -80.21 51.51
N GLN A 235 27.86 -81.09 50.49
CA GLN A 235 27.71 -80.71 49.10
C GLN A 235 26.26 -80.32 48.78
N LEU A 236 25.28 -81.12 49.20
CA LEU A 236 23.85 -80.84 49.03
C LEU A 236 23.42 -79.56 49.75
N ARG A 237 23.99 -79.26 50.92
CA ARG A 237 23.76 -77.97 51.60
C ARG A 237 24.33 -76.80 50.82
N ARG A 238 25.51 -76.95 50.20
CA ARG A 238 26.11 -75.91 49.36
C ARG A 238 25.29 -75.65 48.10
N SER A 239 24.86 -76.69 47.39
CA SER A 239 24.04 -76.54 46.19
C SER A 239 22.64 -76.02 46.47
N LEU A 240 22.06 -76.34 47.64
CA LEU A 240 20.81 -75.74 48.10
C LEU A 240 20.95 -74.23 48.34
N GLU A 241 22.05 -73.81 48.97
CA GLU A 241 22.29 -72.38 49.26
C GLU A 241 22.64 -71.59 48.00
N GLU A 242 23.41 -72.18 47.08
CA GLU A 242 23.68 -71.64 45.74
C GLU A 242 22.38 -71.46 44.95
N SER A 243 21.50 -72.47 44.93
CA SER A 243 20.19 -72.41 44.28
C SER A 243 19.26 -71.34 44.90
N ARG A 244 19.32 -71.13 46.22
CA ARG A 244 18.60 -70.03 46.89
C ARG A 244 19.13 -68.67 46.47
N SER A 245 20.45 -68.47 46.52
CA SER A 245 21.10 -67.23 46.08
C SER A 245 20.79 -66.89 44.62
N ASP A 246 20.72 -67.89 43.73
CA ASP A 246 20.31 -67.68 42.34
C ASP A 246 18.82 -67.35 42.21
N THR A 247 17.96 -67.96 43.03
CA THR A 247 16.52 -67.64 43.07
C THR A 247 16.29 -66.19 43.53
N GLU A 248 16.96 -65.75 44.58
CA GLU A 248 16.92 -64.37 45.08
C GLU A 248 17.45 -63.37 44.04
N ARG A 249 18.54 -63.72 43.34
CA ARG A 249 19.11 -62.92 42.24
C ARG A 249 18.12 -62.79 41.07
N LEU A 250 17.47 -63.88 40.67
CA LEU A 250 16.45 -63.87 39.62
C LEU A 250 15.22 -63.04 40.04
N GLN A 251 14.74 -63.20 41.28
CA GLN A 251 13.65 -62.40 41.82
C GLN A 251 13.98 -60.89 41.77
N CYS A 252 15.18 -60.50 42.21
CA CYS A 252 15.65 -59.10 42.14
C CYS A 252 15.70 -58.56 40.71
N LEU A 253 16.06 -59.38 39.71
CA LEU A 253 16.00 -59.00 38.30
C LEU A 253 14.56 -58.86 37.80
N THR A 254 13.67 -59.79 38.14
CA THR A 254 12.24 -59.72 37.78
C THR A 254 11.55 -58.52 38.42
N GLU A 255 11.86 -58.18 39.67
CA GLU A 255 11.34 -56.98 40.33
C GLU A 255 11.81 -55.69 39.66
N LYS A 256 13.08 -55.61 39.23
CA LYS A 256 13.61 -54.48 38.45
C LYS A 256 12.91 -54.35 37.10
N GLN A 257 12.81 -55.44 36.33
CA GLN A 257 12.10 -55.47 35.06
C GLN A 257 10.62 -55.07 35.22
N THR A 258 9.97 -55.51 36.30
CA THR A 258 8.57 -55.16 36.58
C THR A 258 8.42 -53.66 36.84
N LYS A 259 9.34 -53.03 37.59
CA LYS A 259 9.34 -51.57 37.81
C LYS A 259 9.57 -50.79 36.53
N GLU A 260 10.58 -51.18 35.75
CA GLU A 260 10.90 -50.57 34.45
C GLU A 260 9.72 -50.67 33.46
N ILE A 261 9.04 -51.81 33.41
CA ILE A 261 7.82 -51.99 32.59
C ILE A 261 6.68 -51.07 33.05
N VAL A 262 6.52 -50.85 34.36
CA VAL A 262 5.51 -49.93 34.91
C VAL A 262 5.86 -48.47 34.60
N GLU A 263 7.12 -48.08 34.75
CA GLU A 263 7.62 -46.73 34.43
C GLU A 263 7.48 -46.42 32.93
N ASN A 264 7.94 -47.33 32.06
CA ASN A 264 7.77 -47.21 30.61
C ASN A 264 6.28 -47.15 30.20
N LYS A 265 5.40 -47.89 30.89
CA LYS A 265 3.94 -47.85 30.65
C LYS A 265 3.30 -46.52 31.06
N LEU A 266 3.84 -45.82 32.07
CA LEU A 266 3.39 -44.47 32.41
C LEU A 266 3.90 -43.46 31.37
N TYR A 267 5.18 -43.54 30.99
CA TYR A 267 5.76 -42.66 29.98
C TYR A 267 5.06 -42.77 28.62
N ILE A 268 4.70 -43.99 28.17
CA ILE A 268 3.92 -44.19 26.94
C ILE A 268 2.57 -43.46 27.03
N LYS A 269 1.86 -43.52 28.16
CA LYS A 269 0.59 -42.79 28.34
C LYS A 269 0.76 -41.28 28.32
N GLU A 270 1.82 -40.75 28.91
CA GLU A 270 2.12 -39.32 28.87
C GLU A 270 2.40 -38.84 27.44
N LEU A 271 3.04 -39.68 26.61
CA LEU A 271 3.20 -39.43 25.18
C LEU A 271 1.88 -39.52 24.41
N GLU A 272 1.04 -40.55 24.65
CA GLU A 272 -0.31 -40.68 24.08
C GLU A 272 -1.19 -39.46 24.42
N ASP A 273 -1.16 -38.99 25.67
CA ASP A 273 -1.90 -37.81 26.12
C ASP A 273 -1.39 -36.52 25.45
N ARG A 274 -0.07 -36.38 25.30
CA ARG A 274 0.55 -35.26 24.57
C ARG A 274 0.18 -35.29 23.09
N GLU A 275 0.19 -36.47 22.46
CA GLU A 275 -0.22 -36.66 21.07
C GLU A 275 -1.69 -36.26 20.87
N ARG A 276 -2.59 -36.71 21.76
CA ARG A 276 -4.02 -36.34 21.71
C ARG A 276 -4.24 -34.83 21.83
N ILE A 277 -3.51 -34.15 22.73
CA ILE A 277 -3.60 -32.69 22.88
C ILE A 277 -3.06 -31.99 21.62
N LEU A 278 -1.93 -32.42 21.08
CA LEU A 278 -1.37 -31.85 19.86
C LEU A 278 -2.28 -32.06 18.64
N ALA A 279 -2.91 -33.23 18.52
CA ALA A 279 -3.89 -33.52 17.46
C ALA A 279 -5.13 -32.62 17.56
N GLN A 280 -5.67 -32.40 18.77
CA GLN A 280 -6.77 -31.47 18.97
C GLN A 280 -6.38 -30.03 18.61
N ASN A 281 -5.22 -29.56 19.09
CA ASN A 281 -4.73 -28.22 18.77
C ASN A 281 -4.55 -28.01 17.26
N VAL A 282 -4.10 -29.04 16.51
CA VAL A 282 -3.98 -28.97 15.05
C VAL A 282 -5.36 -28.86 14.39
N GLU A 283 -6.37 -29.61 14.83
CA GLU A 283 -7.73 -29.49 14.28
C GLU A 283 -8.34 -28.12 14.61
N ASP A 284 -8.16 -27.61 15.82
CA ASP A 284 -8.62 -26.27 16.22
C ASP A 284 -7.98 -25.19 15.35
N PHE A 285 -6.66 -25.23 15.13
CA PHE A 285 -5.97 -24.32 14.20
C PHE A 285 -6.43 -24.50 12.75
N LEU A 286 -6.76 -25.70 12.28
CA LEU A 286 -7.31 -25.92 10.94
C LEU A 286 -8.70 -25.30 10.77
N VAL A 287 -9.51 -25.23 11.84
CA VAL A 287 -10.79 -24.51 11.83
C VAL A 287 -10.57 -22.99 11.83
N GLU A 288 -9.65 -22.48 12.65
CA GLU A 288 -9.29 -21.06 12.68
C GLU A 288 -8.74 -20.57 11.33
N ILE A 289 -7.86 -21.35 10.69
CA ILE A 289 -7.31 -21.04 9.36
C ILE A 289 -8.42 -20.93 8.32
N LYS A 290 -9.36 -21.89 8.27
CA LYS A 290 -10.49 -21.84 7.33
C LYS A 290 -11.37 -20.61 7.54
N ALA A 291 -11.67 -20.27 8.80
CA ALA A 291 -12.45 -19.07 9.12
C ALA A 291 -11.74 -17.78 8.69
N ALA A 292 -10.41 -17.72 8.87
CA ALA A 292 -9.59 -16.61 8.41
C ALA A 292 -9.50 -16.54 6.87
N GLU A 293 -9.43 -17.67 6.17
CA GLU A 293 -9.46 -17.75 4.71
C GLU A 293 -10.81 -17.25 4.14
N GLU A 294 -11.94 -17.66 4.75
CA GLU A 294 -13.28 -17.17 4.42
C GLU A 294 -13.43 -15.66 4.69
N GLU A 295 -12.84 -15.16 5.78
CA GLU A 295 -12.78 -13.72 6.04
C GLU A 295 -11.97 -12.98 4.98
N VAL A 296 -10.75 -13.44 4.67
CA VAL A 296 -9.90 -12.86 3.61
C VAL A 296 -10.61 -12.89 2.25
N ALA A 297 -11.40 -13.92 1.95
CA ALA A 297 -12.22 -13.98 0.73
C ALA A 297 -13.30 -12.87 0.72
N ARG A 298 -14.03 -12.66 1.83
CA ARG A 298 -15.01 -11.59 1.98
C ARG A 298 -14.39 -10.19 1.85
N TRP A 299 -13.22 -9.96 2.47
CA TRP A 299 -12.51 -8.69 2.34
C TRP A 299 -12.02 -8.44 0.91
N LYS A 300 -11.57 -9.47 0.19
CA LYS A 300 -11.19 -9.35 -1.24
C LYS A 300 -12.39 -8.96 -2.11
N GLU A 301 -13.53 -9.62 -1.95
CA GLU A 301 -14.76 -9.29 -2.69
C GLU A 301 -15.22 -7.85 -2.41
N ALA A 302 -15.18 -7.42 -1.14
CA ALA A 302 -15.49 -6.04 -0.77
C ALA A 302 -14.55 -5.02 -1.46
N CYS A 303 -13.24 -5.26 -1.43
CA CYS A 303 -12.26 -4.41 -2.11
C CYS A 303 -12.46 -4.37 -3.64
N GLU A 304 -12.80 -5.50 -4.28
CA GLU A 304 -13.11 -5.55 -5.71
C GLU A 304 -14.36 -4.73 -6.05
N LEU A 305 -15.41 -4.81 -5.23
CA LEU A 305 -16.63 -4.01 -5.39
C LEU A 305 -16.38 -2.51 -5.19
N GLU A 306 -15.55 -2.13 -4.22
CA GLU A 306 -15.13 -0.73 -4.01
C GLU A 306 -14.31 -0.19 -5.19
N VAL A 307 -13.40 -1.00 -5.75
CA VAL A 307 -12.63 -0.65 -6.95
C VAL A 307 -13.55 -0.46 -8.17
N GLU A 308 -14.53 -1.35 -8.38
CA GLU A 308 -15.50 -1.21 -9.47
C GLU A 308 -16.46 -0.03 -9.28
N ALA A 309 -16.84 0.31 -8.04
CA ALA A 309 -17.57 1.53 -7.74
C ALA A 309 -16.73 2.78 -8.03
N GLY A 310 -15.47 2.79 -7.61
CA GLY A 310 -14.51 3.87 -7.89
C GLY A 310 -14.27 4.09 -9.38
N LYS A 311 -14.14 3.02 -10.18
CA LYS A 311 -14.05 3.11 -11.64
C LYS A 311 -15.27 3.78 -12.26
N LYS A 312 -16.48 3.36 -11.89
CA LYS A 312 -17.74 3.95 -12.40
C LYS A 312 -17.84 5.44 -12.09
N GLU A 313 -17.52 5.83 -10.85
CA GLU A 313 -17.51 7.22 -10.42
C GLU A 313 -16.46 8.06 -11.20
N ILE A 314 -15.27 7.50 -11.46
CA ILE A 314 -14.24 8.15 -12.29
C ILE A 314 -14.75 8.32 -13.74
N GLU A 315 -15.41 7.31 -14.32
CA GLU A 315 -16.00 7.43 -15.65
C GLU A 315 -17.10 8.51 -15.69
N GLU A 316 -17.97 8.59 -14.67
CA GLU A 316 -19.01 9.63 -14.58
C GLU A 316 -18.41 11.03 -14.44
N ARG A 317 -17.36 11.20 -13.62
CA ARG A 317 -16.60 12.46 -13.54
C ARG A 317 -15.96 12.82 -14.87
N ASN A 318 -15.35 11.86 -15.58
CA ASN A 318 -14.76 12.10 -16.91
C ASN A 318 -15.82 12.52 -17.95
N ARG A 319 -17.03 11.94 -17.91
CA ARG A 319 -18.16 12.36 -18.75
C ARG A 319 -18.58 13.80 -18.44
N MET A 320 -18.65 14.18 -17.16
CA MET A 320 -18.96 15.56 -16.75
C MET A 320 -17.87 16.55 -17.16
N VAL A 321 -16.59 16.21 -16.99
CA VAL A 321 -15.46 17.05 -17.43
C VAL A 321 -15.52 17.28 -18.94
N ALA A 322 -15.69 16.23 -19.75
CA ALA A 322 -15.79 16.36 -21.20
C ALA A 322 -16.98 17.25 -21.64
N ALA A 323 -18.12 17.17 -20.95
CA ALA A 323 -19.27 18.05 -21.20
C ALA A 323 -18.97 19.52 -20.84
N LEU A 324 -18.32 19.77 -19.69
CA LEU A 324 -17.91 21.10 -19.27
C LEU A 324 -16.84 21.71 -20.19
N GLU A 325 -15.87 20.92 -20.66
CA GLU A 325 -14.91 21.34 -21.68
C GLU A 325 -15.59 21.72 -23.00
N GLN A 326 -16.63 20.98 -23.41
CA GLN A 326 -17.41 21.30 -24.59
C GLN A 326 -18.16 22.64 -24.44
N GLU A 327 -18.80 22.90 -23.30
CA GLU A 327 -19.47 24.18 -23.02
C GLU A 327 -18.48 25.34 -22.86
N LEU A 328 -17.32 25.11 -22.25
CA LEU A 328 -16.22 26.08 -22.19
C LEU A 328 -15.73 26.45 -23.59
N GLN A 329 -15.58 25.46 -24.48
CA GLN A 329 -15.17 25.72 -25.86
C GLN A 329 -16.25 26.45 -26.68
N LYS A 330 -17.55 26.18 -26.46
CA LYS A 330 -18.66 26.94 -27.07
C LYS A 330 -18.71 28.38 -26.58
N THR A 331 -18.58 28.62 -25.28
CA THR A 331 -18.59 29.97 -24.71
C THR A 331 -17.38 30.78 -25.15
N LYS A 332 -16.20 30.15 -25.26
CA LYS A 332 -14.99 30.75 -25.83
C LYS A 332 -15.18 31.19 -27.28
N THR A 333 -15.70 30.34 -28.16
CA THR A 333 -15.93 30.75 -29.57
C THR A 333 -16.99 31.83 -29.70
N ALA A 334 -18.03 31.81 -28.86
CA ALA A 334 -19.03 32.88 -28.81
C ALA A 334 -18.42 34.22 -28.35
N LEU A 335 -17.52 34.18 -27.36
CA LEU A 335 -16.76 35.34 -26.88
C LEU A 335 -15.85 35.90 -27.99
N ASP A 336 -15.08 35.05 -28.67
CA ASP A 336 -14.21 35.45 -29.79
C ASP A 336 -15.00 36.14 -30.92
N ILE A 337 -16.17 35.59 -31.29
CA ILE A 337 -17.10 36.22 -32.25
C ILE A 337 -17.60 37.59 -31.75
N SER A 338 -17.90 37.72 -30.46
CA SER A 338 -18.36 38.98 -29.87
C SER A 338 -17.26 40.04 -29.83
N ASN A 339 -16.01 39.65 -29.54
CA ASN A 339 -14.84 40.51 -29.58
C ASN A 339 -14.53 40.97 -31.01
N GLY A 340 -14.66 40.08 -32.00
CA GLY A 340 -14.58 40.47 -33.42
C GLY A 340 -15.63 41.52 -33.81
N LYS A 341 -16.87 41.35 -33.36
CA LYS A 341 -17.94 42.35 -33.57
C LYS A 341 -17.66 43.68 -32.84
N LEU A 342 -17.06 43.65 -31.66
CA LEU A 342 -16.68 44.84 -30.91
C LEU A 342 -15.60 45.64 -31.67
N ARG A 343 -14.55 44.96 -32.14
CA ARG A 343 -13.48 45.58 -32.95
C ARG A 343 -14.01 46.23 -34.23
N LEU A 344 -14.91 45.57 -34.96
CA LEU A 344 -15.55 46.16 -36.14
C LEU A 344 -16.38 47.42 -35.81
N LYS A 345 -17.01 47.48 -34.63
CA LYS A 345 -17.70 48.69 -34.15
C LYS A 345 -16.73 49.80 -33.77
N GLU A 346 -15.58 49.46 -33.17
CA GLU A 346 -14.51 50.40 -32.83
C GLU A 346 -13.88 51.01 -34.09
N GLU A 347 -13.53 50.18 -35.08
CA GLU A 347 -13.02 50.61 -36.39
C GLU A 347 -14.05 51.50 -37.14
N LEU A 348 -15.34 51.16 -37.06
CA LEU A 348 -16.42 51.96 -37.62
C LEU A 348 -16.60 53.29 -36.88
N ALA A 349 -16.46 53.32 -35.56
CA ALA A 349 -16.52 54.55 -34.76
C ALA A 349 -15.34 55.48 -35.08
N ILE A 350 -14.12 54.96 -35.20
CA ILE A 350 -12.93 55.71 -35.62
C ILE A 350 -13.15 56.29 -37.03
N THR A 351 -13.68 55.50 -37.96
CA THR A 351 -13.98 55.94 -39.32
C THR A 351 -15.07 57.02 -39.36
N ALA A 352 -16.10 56.89 -38.52
CA ALA A 352 -17.16 57.89 -38.39
C ALA A 352 -16.66 59.22 -37.82
N ILE A 353 -15.79 59.19 -36.81
CA ILE A 353 -15.13 60.38 -36.25
C ILE A 353 -14.28 61.06 -37.33
N ALA A 354 -13.43 60.31 -38.04
CA ALA A 354 -12.61 60.86 -39.11
C ALA A 354 -13.44 61.48 -40.26
N ALA A 355 -14.58 60.86 -40.60
CA ALA A 355 -15.52 61.40 -41.58
C ALA A 355 -16.25 62.66 -41.07
N GLN A 356 -16.64 62.70 -39.79
CA GLN A 356 -17.21 63.90 -39.15
C GLN A 356 -16.20 65.05 -39.17
N GLU A 357 -14.96 64.84 -38.73
CA GLU A 357 -13.92 65.86 -38.78
C GLU A 357 -13.66 66.37 -40.20
N ALA A 358 -13.72 65.49 -41.21
CA ALA A 358 -13.58 65.88 -42.62
C ALA A 358 -14.77 66.78 -43.08
N ALA A 359 -15.99 66.45 -42.67
CA ALA A 359 -17.18 67.25 -42.94
C ALA A 359 -17.13 68.61 -42.22
N GLU A 360 -16.69 68.65 -40.97
CA GLU A 360 -16.52 69.89 -40.18
C GLU A 360 -15.46 70.81 -40.80
N ARG A 361 -14.31 70.27 -41.22
CA ARG A 361 -13.30 71.05 -41.98
C ARG A 361 -13.88 71.59 -43.29
N SER A 362 -14.70 70.81 -43.99
CA SER A 362 -15.36 71.27 -45.22
C SER A 362 -16.41 72.37 -44.96
N LEU A 363 -17.13 72.30 -43.85
CA LEU A 363 -18.09 73.33 -43.43
C LEU A 363 -17.37 74.62 -43.07
N GLN A 364 -16.30 74.56 -42.26
CA GLN A 364 -15.46 75.72 -41.91
C GLN A 364 -14.91 76.44 -43.15
N LEU A 365 -14.49 75.70 -44.18
CA LEU A 365 -14.05 76.26 -45.47
C LEU A 365 -15.20 76.87 -46.30
N ALA A 366 -16.42 76.35 -46.17
CA ALA A 366 -17.59 76.97 -46.79
C ALA A 366 -17.96 78.27 -46.05
N ASP A 367 -17.98 78.25 -44.73
CA ASP A 367 -18.27 79.41 -43.88
C ASP A 367 -17.27 80.54 -44.12
N SER A 368 -15.95 80.25 -44.17
CA SER A 368 -14.92 81.26 -44.46
C SER A 368 -15.14 81.92 -45.83
N ARG A 369 -15.40 81.13 -46.87
CA ARG A 369 -15.76 81.63 -48.21
C ARG A 369 -17.03 82.47 -48.21
N THR A 370 -18.04 82.12 -47.40
CA THR A 370 -19.25 82.94 -47.30
C THR A 370 -19.00 84.27 -46.59
N VAL A 371 -18.08 84.31 -45.61
CA VAL A 371 -17.64 85.57 -44.97
C VAL A 371 -16.91 86.45 -45.97
N GLU A 372 -15.96 85.89 -46.73
CA GLU A 372 -15.25 86.58 -47.81
C GLU A 372 -16.21 87.17 -48.86
N LEU A 373 -17.16 86.36 -49.34
CA LEU A 373 -18.17 86.80 -50.31
C LEU A 373 -19.12 87.86 -49.74
N ARG A 374 -19.50 87.77 -48.44
CA ARG A 374 -20.28 88.83 -47.78
C ARG A 374 -19.52 90.15 -47.75
N GLY A 375 -18.24 90.13 -47.35
CA GLY A 375 -17.39 91.32 -47.36
C GLY A 375 -17.24 91.93 -48.76
N MET A 376 -17.11 91.11 -49.81
CA MET A 376 -17.11 91.59 -51.20
C MET A 376 -18.46 92.23 -51.60
N VAL A 377 -19.59 91.65 -51.21
CA VAL A 377 -20.92 92.20 -51.50
C VAL A 377 -21.16 93.50 -50.72
N GLU A 378 -20.75 93.57 -49.45
CA GLU A 378 -20.82 94.79 -48.63
C GLU A 378 -19.98 95.92 -49.24
N GLU A 379 -18.76 95.63 -49.69
CA GLU A 379 -17.90 96.61 -50.37
C GLU A 379 -18.48 97.06 -51.72
N LEU A 380 -19.01 96.15 -52.55
CA LEU A 380 -19.72 96.52 -53.78
C LEU A 380 -20.98 97.34 -53.50
N THR A 381 -21.68 97.06 -52.39
CA THR A 381 -22.86 97.83 -51.96
C THR A 381 -22.45 99.22 -51.48
N ARG A 382 -21.33 99.35 -50.75
CA ARG A 382 -20.74 100.64 -50.37
C ARG A 382 -20.35 101.47 -51.59
N GLN A 383 -19.72 100.83 -52.59
CA GLN A 383 -19.38 101.48 -53.87
C GLN A 383 -20.63 101.92 -54.64
N LEU A 384 -21.71 101.13 -54.64
CA LEU A 384 -23.00 101.51 -55.20
C LEU A 384 -23.63 102.70 -54.46
N GLU A 385 -23.63 102.71 -53.13
CA GLU A 385 -24.13 103.85 -52.35
C GLU A 385 -23.30 105.12 -52.58
N GLU A 386 -21.98 105.01 -52.70
CA GLU A 386 -21.09 106.13 -53.00
C GLU A 386 -21.32 106.67 -54.43
N ALA A 387 -21.52 105.78 -55.40
CA ALA A 387 -21.93 106.15 -56.76
C ALA A 387 -23.31 106.84 -56.77
N GLU A 388 -24.29 106.31 -56.02
CA GLU A 388 -25.64 106.90 -55.91
C GLU A 388 -25.61 108.26 -55.21
N LYS A 389 -24.75 108.44 -54.19
CA LYS A 389 -24.49 109.75 -53.55
C LYS A 389 -23.91 110.76 -54.54
N GLY A 390 -23.16 110.30 -55.54
CA GLY A 390 -22.75 111.09 -56.72
C GLY A 390 -23.91 111.37 -57.69
N GLU A 391 -24.73 110.37 -58.00
CA GLU A 391 -25.85 110.47 -58.93
C GLU A 391 -26.98 111.39 -58.41
N ARG A 392 -27.19 111.46 -57.10
CA ARG A 392 -28.09 112.44 -56.44
C ARG A 392 -27.70 113.90 -56.66
N LYS A 393 -26.48 114.19 -57.16
CA LYS A 393 -26.07 115.55 -57.62
C LYS A 393 -26.31 115.80 -59.12
N CYS A 394 -26.70 114.78 -59.88
CA CYS A 394 -26.99 114.87 -61.32
C CYS A 394 -28.39 114.34 -61.66
N HIS A 395 -29.43 115.02 -61.18
CA HIS A 395 -30.78 114.84 -61.71
C HIS A 395 -30.89 115.34 -63.15
N LYS A 396 -30.53 114.47 -64.12
CA LYS A 396 -31.02 114.51 -65.50
C LYS A 396 -30.88 113.14 -66.19
N LEU A 397 -31.97 112.38 -66.08
CA LEU A 397 -32.50 111.49 -67.12
C LEU A 397 -31.56 110.41 -67.72
N ARG A 398 -31.82 109.15 -67.35
CA ARG A 398 -32.27 108.11 -68.30
C ARG A 398 -32.86 106.91 -67.56
N ARG A 399 -34.14 106.60 -67.81
CA ARG A 399 -34.67 105.25 -67.55
C ARG A 399 -34.02 104.32 -68.59
N VAL A 400 -33.04 103.53 -68.19
CA VAL A 400 -32.63 102.34 -68.94
C VAL A 400 -33.40 101.17 -68.36
N CYS A 401 -34.45 100.76 -69.05
CA CYS A 401 -35.25 99.60 -68.65
C CYS A 401 -34.38 98.34 -68.74
N TRP A 402 -34.16 97.66 -67.61
CA TRP A 402 -33.40 96.41 -67.60
C TRP A 402 -34.18 95.31 -68.34
N PRO A 403 -33.62 94.66 -69.37
CA PRO A 403 -34.30 93.60 -70.07
C PRO A 403 -34.23 92.31 -69.23
N TRP A 404 -35.39 91.88 -68.71
CA TRP A 404 -35.56 90.51 -68.24
C TRP A 404 -35.46 89.55 -69.42
N GLN A 405 -34.26 89.04 -69.71
CA GLN A 405 -34.10 87.93 -70.64
C GLN A 405 -34.51 86.63 -69.96
N VAL A 406 -35.66 86.14 -70.40
CA VAL A 406 -36.26 84.86 -70.02
C VAL A 406 -35.33 83.72 -70.45
N PHE A 407 -34.52 83.19 -69.52
CA PHE A 407 -33.89 81.88 -69.71
C PHE A 407 -34.93 80.76 -69.56
N LYS A 408 -35.75 80.62 -70.61
CA LYS A 408 -36.35 79.32 -70.95
C LYS A 408 -35.22 78.40 -71.42
N LEU A 409 -34.60 77.69 -70.49
CA LEU A 409 -33.97 76.42 -70.84
C LEU A 409 -35.03 75.31 -70.72
N SER A 410 -35.17 74.60 -71.83
CA SER A 410 -36.26 73.68 -72.14
C SER A 410 -36.39 72.50 -71.17
N SER A 411 -37.58 72.35 -70.59
CA SER A 411 -38.11 71.03 -70.27
C SER A 411 -38.53 70.34 -71.58
N VAL A 412 -37.91 69.21 -71.90
CA VAL A 412 -38.51 68.17 -72.74
C VAL A 412 -38.41 66.85 -71.96
N ASN A 413 -39.57 66.31 -71.61
CA ASN A 413 -39.73 64.98 -71.03
C ASN A 413 -39.92 63.91 -72.14
N ILE A 414 -40.02 62.64 -71.72
CA ILE A 414 -40.61 61.49 -72.44
C ILE A 414 -39.69 60.81 -73.48
N ALA A 415 -39.53 59.47 -73.56
CA ALA A 415 -39.69 58.35 -72.61
C ALA A 415 -39.13 57.02 -73.22
N ASN A 416 -38.98 55.98 -72.39
CA ASN A 416 -39.10 54.54 -72.72
C ASN A 416 -38.20 53.90 -73.83
N THR A 417 -37.22 53.07 -73.46
CA THR A 417 -37.35 51.58 -73.38
C THR A 417 -36.01 50.83 -73.20
N ARG A 418 -36.07 49.72 -72.44
CA ARG A 418 -35.34 48.42 -72.53
C ARG A 418 -34.11 48.37 -73.47
N VAL A 419 -32.92 47.97 -73.01
CA VAL A 419 -32.39 46.58 -72.91
C VAL A 419 -30.94 46.72 -72.36
N ALA A 420 -30.28 45.81 -71.61
CA ALA A 420 -30.48 44.38 -71.33
C ALA A 420 -30.33 44.02 -69.82
N ASN A 421 -29.96 42.77 -69.52
CA ASN A 421 -29.64 42.21 -68.20
C ASN A 421 -28.11 42.03 -68.01
N ALA A 422 -27.61 42.19 -66.78
CA ALA A 422 -26.44 41.45 -66.28
C ALA A 422 -26.61 41.21 -64.77
N ILE A 423 -26.25 40.01 -64.31
CA ILE A 423 -26.60 39.49 -62.98
C ILE A 423 -25.39 39.60 -62.04
N THR A 424 -25.56 40.24 -60.88
CA THR A 424 -24.80 39.92 -59.66
C THR A 424 -25.73 39.96 -58.45
N LYS A 425 -25.54 39.00 -57.54
CA LYS A 425 -26.54 38.63 -56.52
C LYS A 425 -26.33 39.38 -55.20
N LEU A 426 -27.44 39.66 -54.52
CA LEU A 426 -27.48 39.81 -53.06
C LEU A 426 -27.00 38.50 -52.39
N PRO A 427 -26.13 38.57 -51.38
CA PRO A 427 -26.03 37.54 -50.35
C PRO A 427 -27.18 37.70 -49.35
N GLU A 428 -27.86 36.61 -49.05
CA GLU A 428 -28.93 36.56 -48.06
C GLU A 428 -28.37 36.79 -46.64
N MET A 429 -29.09 37.54 -45.81
CA MET A 429 -28.95 37.41 -44.36
C MET A 429 -29.66 36.12 -43.94
N GLN A 430 -28.92 35.03 -43.77
CA GLN A 430 -29.44 33.84 -43.10
C GLN A 430 -29.35 33.99 -41.58
N ALA A 431 -30.34 33.40 -40.91
CA ALA A 431 -30.63 33.61 -39.50
C ALA A 431 -29.66 32.87 -38.57
N LEU A 432 -29.76 33.23 -37.28
CA LEU A 432 -29.19 32.43 -36.20
C LEU A 432 -29.81 31.02 -36.18
N ILE A 433 -28.95 30.00 -36.13
CA ILE A 433 -29.02 28.92 -35.15
C ILE A 433 -27.64 28.82 -34.51
#